data_AF-A0A960STN8-F1
#
_entry.id   AF-A0A960STN8-F1
#
_cell.length_a   1.000
_cell.length_b   1.000
_cell.length_c   1.000
_cell.angle_alpha   90.00
_cell.angle_beta   90.00
_cell.angle_gamma   90.00
#
_symmetry.space_group_name_H-M   'P 1'
#
loop_
_entity.id
_entity.type
_entity.pdbx_description
1 polymer ?
#
loop_
_entity_poly.entity_id
_entity_poly.type
_entity_poly.pdbx_seq_one_letter_code
_entity_poly.pdbx_strand_id
1 'polypeptide(L)' 'GRCTRRGNTVYLHVFTRPDSGTLQLPENLTAATLLANGAGLTIEPTDGGKTRIQLPESLPDPICTVVRATLR' A
#
# COMPACT_ATOMS: atom_id res chain seq x y z
N GLY A 1 -11.03 0.50 -1.92
CA GLY A 1 -10.06 1.62 -1.89
C GLY A 1 -10.04 2.35 -3.22
N ARG A 2 -9.18 3.36 -3.37
CA ARG A 2 -8.90 4.02 -4.65
C ARG A 2 -7.39 4.00 -4.91
N CYS A 3 -6.97 4.05 -6.16
CA CYS A 3 -5.57 4.23 -6.52
C CYS A 3 -5.40 5.44 -7.43
N THR A 4 -4.31 6.18 -7.24
CA THR A 4 -3.84 7.21 -8.17
C THR A 4 -2.37 6.97 -8.48
N ARG A 5 -1.88 7.47 -9.61
CA ARG A 5 -0.50 7.23 -10.06
C ARG A 5 0.14 8.52 -10.54
N ARG A 6 1.41 8.71 -10.20
CA ARG A 6 2.27 9.76 -10.74
C ARG A 6 3.65 9.16 -11.05
N GLY A 7 3.98 9.02 -12.33
CA GLY A 7 5.22 8.36 -12.76
C GLY A 7 5.30 6.92 -12.26
N ASN A 8 6.34 6.58 -11.51
CA ASN A 8 6.53 5.26 -10.91
C ASN A 8 5.95 5.12 -9.50
N THR A 9 5.21 6.13 -9.03
CA THR A 9 4.61 6.13 -7.69
C THR A 9 3.11 5.90 -7.80
N VAL A 10 2.60 4.95 -7.02
CA VAL A 10 1.18 4.67 -6.84
C VAL A 10 0.77 5.07 -5.42
N TYR A 11 -0.34 5.78 -5.30
CA TYR A 11 -0.95 6.14 -4.02
C TYR A 11 -2.20 5.31 -3.82
N LEU A 12 -2.24 4.54 -2.75
CA LEU A 12 -3.35 3.68 -2.37
C LEU A 12 -4.13 4.34 -1.26
N HIS A 13 -5.36 4.71 -1.56
CA HIS A 13 -6.30 5.32 -0.62
C HIS A 13 -7.09 4.21 0.08
N VAL A 14 -6.75 3.98 1.35
CA VAL A 14 -7.32 2.97 2.24
C VAL A 14 -8.31 3.67 3.17
N PHE A 15 -9.59 3.58 2.82
CA PHE A 15 -10.70 4.12 3.63
C PHE A 15 -11.13 3.15 4.74
N THR A 16 -10.85 1.85 4.56
CA THR A 16 -11.18 0.79 5.51
C THR A 16 -10.09 -0.26 5.42
N ARG A 17 -9.60 -0.70 6.58
CA ARG A 17 -8.61 -1.77 6.66
C ARG A 17 -9.27 -3.11 6.32
N PRO A 18 -8.74 -3.90 5.37
CA PRO A 18 -9.23 -5.25 5.14
C PRO A 18 -9.00 -6.15 6.36
N ASP A 19 -9.87 -7.12 6.59
CA ASP A 19 -9.73 -8.09 7.70
C ASP A 19 -8.44 -8.90 7.59
N SER A 20 -7.99 -9.17 6.36
CA SER A 20 -6.70 -9.82 6.09
C SER A 20 -5.48 -9.00 6.54
N GLY A 21 -5.67 -7.71 6.86
CA GLY A 21 -4.60 -6.78 7.18
C GLY A 21 -3.65 -6.48 6.02
N THR A 22 -3.99 -6.87 4.80
CA THR A 22 -3.09 -6.76 3.64
C THR A 22 -3.77 -6.16 2.42
N LEU A 23 -2.97 -5.49 1.58
CA LEU A 23 -3.38 -5.02 0.27
C LEU A 23 -2.68 -5.87 -0.80
N GLN A 24 -3.42 -6.33 -1.81
CA GLN A 24 -2.84 -7.02 -2.96
C GLN A 24 -2.91 -6.11 -4.19
N LEU A 25 -1.77 -5.97 -4.87
CA LEU A 25 -1.65 -5.18 -6.10
C LEU A 25 -1.19 -6.06 -7.26
N PRO A 26 -1.72 -5.84 -8.47
CA PRO A 26 -1.32 -6.56 -9.67
C PRO A 26 0.01 -6.02 -10.26
N GLU A 27 0.93 -5.59 -9.41
CA GLU A 27 2.16 -4.90 -9.79
C GLU A 27 3.31 -5.32 -8.86
N ASN A 28 4.54 -5.30 -9.38
CA ASN A 28 5.74 -5.45 -8.56
C ASN A 28 6.13 -4.12 -7.93
N LEU A 29 6.29 -4.12 -6.60
CA LEU A 29 6.71 -2.95 -5.85
C LEU A 29 8.15 -3.08 -5.37
N THR A 30 8.85 -1.96 -5.28
CA THR A 30 10.19 -1.86 -4.69
C THR A 30 10.17 -1.23 -3.29
N ALA A 31 9.13 -0.45 -2.98
CA ALA A 31 8.95 0.16 -1.67
C ALA A 31 7.47 0.48 -1.40
N ALA A 32 7.08 0.49 -0.13
CA ALA A 32 5.80 1.01 0.34
C ALA A 32 5.98 1.77 1.67
N THR A 33 5.32 2.92 1.80
CA THR A 33 5.40 3.79 2.99
C THR A 33 4.03 4.42 3.29
N LEU A 34 3.71 4.64 4.57
CA LEU A 34 2.57 5.47 4.95
C LEU A 34 2.86 6.93 4.61
N LEU A 35 1.95 7.59 3.89
CA LEU A 35 2.14 8.99 3.51
C LEU A 35 2.10 9.93 4.72
N ALA A 36 1.35 9.57 5.77
CA ALA A 36 1.12 10.42 6.94
C ALA A 36 2.39 10.65 7.79
N ASN A 37 3.23 9.63 7.96
CA ASN A 37 4.39 9.68 8.86
C ASN A 37 5.68 9.10 8.24
N GLY A 38 5.63 8.63 6.99
CA GLY A 38 6.78 8.04 6.30
C GLY A 38 7.16 6.63 6.75
N ALA A 39 6.39 5.99 7.64
CA ALA A 39 6.71 4.65 8.13
C ALA A 39 6.71 3.63 6.99
N GLY A 40 7.77 2.82 6.92
CA GLY A 40 7.90 1.74 5.94
C GLY A 40 6.89 0.62 6.18
N LEU A 41 6.40 0.02 5.11
CA LEU A 41 5.52 -1.13 5.15
C LEU A 41 6.22 -2.35 4.53
N THR A 42 5.94 -3.53 5.10
CA THR A 42 6.42 -4.79 4.55
C THR A 42 5.74 -5.06 3.20
N ILE A 43 6.56 -5.39 2.20
CA ILE A 43 6.10 -5.82 0.89
C ILE A 43 6.56 -7.26 0.63
N GLU A 44 5.66 -8.08 0.12
CA GLU A 44 5.91 -9.48 -0.20
C GLU A 44 5.53 -9.71 -1.66
N PRO A 45 6.47 -10.13 -2.52
CA PRO A 45 6.11 -10.60 -3.85
C PRO A 45 5.25 -11.86 -3.73
N THR A 46 4.29 -11.97 -4.64
CA THR A 46 3.39 -13.12 -4.76
C THR A 46 3.42 -13.61 -6.20
N ASP A 47 2.94 -14.85 -6.43
CA ASP A 47 3.00 -15.47 -7.76
C ASP A 47 2.33 -14.61 -8.84
N GLY A 48 2.96 -14.59 -10.02
CA GLY A 48 2.42 -13.89 -11.19
C GLY A 48 2.66 -12.38 -11.22
N GLY A 49 3.74 -11.88 -10.60
CA GLY A 49 4.14 -10.47 -10.69
C GLY A 49 3.28 -9.51 -9.86
N LYS A 50 2.67 -10.03 -8.79
CA LYS A 50 1.80 -9.29 -7.88
C LYS A 50 2.54 -9.03 -6.57
N THR A 51 2.19 -7.96 -5.87
CA THR A 51 2.76 -7.67 -4.54
C THR A 51 1.67 -7.59 -3.49
N ARG A 52 1.96 -8.12 -2.30
CA ARG A 52 1.19 -7.94 -1.09
C ARG A 52 1.88 -6.89 -0.21
N ILE A 53 1.11 -5.96 0.36
CA ILE A 53 1.58 -4.98 1.34
C ILE A 53 0.91 -5.27 2.68
N GLN A 54 1.69 -5.39 3.75
CA GLN A 54 1.16 -5.52 5.11
C GLN A 54 0.78 -4.14 5.66
N LEU A 55 -0.45 -4.00 6.14
CA LEU A 55 -0.91 -2.79 6.83
C LEU A 55 -0.68 -2.90 8.35
N PRO A 56 -0.44 -1.77 9.03
CA PRO A 56 -0.44 -1.73 10.49
C PRO A 56 -1.80 -2.16 11.05
N GLU A 57 -1.82 -2.56 12.31
CA GLU A 57 -3.05 -2.95 13.01
C GLU A 57 -4.04 -1.78 13.09
N SER A 58 -3.54 -0.58 13.40
CA SER A 58 -4.30 0.67 13.37
C SER A 58 -3.89 1.55 12.18
N LEU A 59 -4.88 2.07 11.47
CA LEU A 59 -4.68 3.02 10.38
C LEU A 59 -4.44 4.44 10.96
N PRO A 60 -3.39 5.15 10.54
CA PRO A 60 -3.02 6.46 11.10
C PRO A 60 -4.04 7.56 10.79
N ASP A 61 -4.79 7.43 9.69
CA ASP A 61 -5.85 8.37 9.32
C ASP A 61 -7.21 7.62 9.29
N PRO A 62 -8.19 8.04 10.12
CA PRO A 62 -9.49 7.38 10.22
C PRO A 62 -10.43 7.65 9.04
N ILE A 63 -10.14 8.66 8.22
CA ILE A 63 -10.91 9.00 7.02
C ILE A 63 -10.28 8.30 5.81
N CYS A 64 -8.98 8.50 5.60
CA CYS A 64 -8.27 7.94 4.46
C CYS A 64 -6.77 7.80 4.75
N THR A 65 -6.34 6.58 5.06
CA THR A 65 -4.90 6.28 5.10
C THR A 65 -4.37 6.14 3.69
N VAL A 66 -3.33 6.91 3.35
CA VAL A 66 -2.67 6.81 2.04
C VAL A 66 -1.35 6.06 2.17
N VAL A 67 -1.20 5.01 1.36
CA VAL A 67 0.08 4.31 1.17
C VAL A 67 0.72 4.80 -0.12
N ARG A 68 1.95 5.28 -0.04
CA ARG A 68 2.79 5.59 -1.20
C ARG A 68 3.65 4.37 -1.52
N ALA A 69 3.45 3.80 -2.69
CA ALA A 69 4.21 2.66 -3.20
C ALA A 69 5.00 3.03 -4.46
N THR A 70 6.19 2.46 -4.61
CA THR A 70 7.05 2.62 -5.80
C THR A 70 7.02 1.33 -6.59
N LEU A 71 6.71 1.43 -7.88
CA LEU A 71 6.72 0.29 -8.79
C LEU A 71 8.16 -0.13 -9.12
N ARG A 72 8.33 -1.36 -9.60
CA ARG A 72 9.60 -1.85 -10.13
C ARG A 72 9.81 -1.41 -11.57
#